data_AF-A0AAW9ECP8-F1
#
_entry.id   AF-A0AAW9ECP8-F1
#
_cell.length_a   1.000
_cell.length_b   1.000
_cell.length_c   1.000
_cell.angle_alpha   90.00
_cell.angle_beta   90.00
_cell.angle_gamma   90.00
#
_symmetry.space_group_name_H-M   'P 1'
#
loop_
_entity.id
_entity.type
_entity.pdbx_description
1 polymer ?
#
loop_
_entity_poly.entity_id
_entity_poly.type
_entity_poly.pdbx_seq_one_letter_code
_entity_poly.pdbx_strand_id
1 'polypeptide(L)' 'GWHFAPSFKEGESIEHWQLHALYYPPLLRSATVRKFMVGYEMLAESQRDLTPEQAAYNLRQVSDIHYKEQEN' A
#
# COMPACT_ATOMS: atom_id res chain seq x y z
N GLY A 1 -2.67 2.06 -7.42
CA GLY A 1 -2.78 1.61 -8.82
C GLY A 1 -3.53 0.30 -8.88
N TRP A 2 -3.98 -0.11 -10.06
CA TRP A 2 -4.72 -1.36 -10.27
C TRP A 2 -3.84 -2.37 -11.00
N HIS A 3 -3.86 -3.62 -10.53
CA HIS A 3 -3.29 -4.77 -11.24
C HIS A 3 -4.41 -5.74 -11.61
N PHE A 4 -4.43 -6.14 -12.87
CA PHE A 4 -5.41 -7.05 -13.47
C PHE A 4 -4.74 -7.86 -14.57
N ALA A 5 -5.44 -8.87 -15.09
CA ALA A 5 -4.92 -9.71 -16.15
C ALA A 5 -4.42 -8.86 -17.35
N PRO A 6 -3.26 -9.19 -17.95
CA PRO A 6 -2.81 -8.58 -19.19
C PRO A 6 -3.86 -8.73 -20.29
N SER A 7 -3.73 -7.98 -21.38
CA SER A 7 -4.54 -8.22 -22.57
C SER A 7 -4.31 -9.65 -23.08
N PHE A 8 -5.36 -10.48 -23.10
CA PHE A 8 -5.30 -11.89 -23.48
C PHE A 8 -5.98 -12.14 -24.82
N LYS A 9 -5.56 -13.20 -25.51
CA LYS A 9 -6.23 -13.67 -26.73
C LYS A 9 -7.36 -14.64 -26.37
N GLU A 10 -8.31 -14.79 -27.29
CA GLU A 10 -9.37 -15.78 -27.14
C GLU A 10 -8.77 -17.19 -27.01
N GLY A 11 -9.16 -17.91 -25.96
CA GLY A 11 -8.66 -19.26 -25.64
C GLY A 11 -7.52 -19.32 -24.61
N GLU A 12 -6.97 -18.19 -24.16
CA GLU A 12 -5.99 -18.17 -23.06
C GLU A 12 -6.68 -18.13 -21.69
N SER A 13 -6.35 -19.07 -20.80
CA SER A 13 -6.89 -19.07 -19.44
C SER A 13 -6.21 -17.99 -18.58
N ILE A 14 -7.04 -17.14 -17.96
CA ILE A 14 -6.62 -16.09 -17.03
C ILE A 14 -7.12 -16.32 -15.60
N GLU A 15 -7.62 -17.52 -15.29
CA GLU A 15 -8.28 -17.82 -14.01
C GLU A 15 -7.37 -17.63 -12.78
N HIS A 16 -6.06 -17.63 -12.97
CA HIS A 16 -5.08 -17.37 -11.92
C HIS A 16 -4.91 -15.88 -11.57
N TRP A 17 -5.50 -14.96 -12.35
CA TRP A 17 -5.45 -13.52 -12.08
C TRP A 17 -6.60 -13.07 -11.20
N GLN A 18 -6.28 -12.22 -10.22
CA GLN A 18 -7.24 -11.54 -9.36
C GLN A 18 -7.01 -10.02 -9.44
N LEU A 19 -8.05 -9.28 -9.80
CA LEU A 19 -8.03 -7.80 -9.75
C LEU A 19 -7.77 -7.34 -8.31
N HIS A 20 -6.78 -6.46 -8.13
CA HIS A 20 -6.50 -5.83 -6.84
C HIS A 20 -5.92 -4.41 -7.00
N ALA A 21 -6.11 -3.59 -5.97
CA ALA A 21 -5.55 -2.25 -5.87
C ALA A 21 -4.39 -2.21 -4.86
N LEU A 22 -3.38 -1.39 -5.15
CA LEU A 22 -2.21 -1.17 -4.28
C LEU A 22 -2.03 0.32 -3.99
N TYR A 23 -1.76 0.62 -2.71
CA TYR A 23 -1.49 1.96 -2.19
C TYR A 23 -0.10 1.98 -1.55
N TYR A 24 0.74 2.97 -1.93
CA TYR A 24 2.11 3.12 -1.44
C TYR A 24 2.34 4.52 -0.84
N PRO A 25 1.76 4.82 0.35
CA PRO A 25 1.96 6.10 1.02
C PRO A 25 3.38 6.22 1.60
N PRO A 26 4.04 7.39 1.53
CA PRO A 26 5.43 7.54 1.97
C PRO A 26 5.60 7.89 3.45
N LEU A 27 4.57 8.38 4.14
CA LEU A 27 4.68 8.84 5.53
C LEU A 27 4.92 7.66 6.49
N LEU A 28 5.81 7.85 7.47
CA LEU A 28 6.25 6.76 8.36
C LEU A 28 6.05 7.06 9.85
N ARG A 29 6.50 8.23 10.33
CA ARG A 29 6.47 8.54 11.78
C ARG A 29 5.58 9.70 12.17
N SER A 30 5.31 10.61 11.24
CA SER A 30 4.44 11.77 11.45
C SER A 30 4.01 12.37 10.10
N ALA A 31 3.19 13.42 10.14
CA ALA A 31 2.85 14.21 8.95
C ALA A 31 4.06 14.84 8.23
N THR A 32 5.22 14.91 8.90
CA THR A 32 6.44 15.55 8.38
C THR A 32 7.61 14.57 8.19
N VAL A 33 7.48 13.31 8.60
CA VAL A 33 8.58 12.32 8.57
C VAL A 33 8.18 11.10 7.73
N ARG A 34 8.88 10.89 6.61
CA ARG A 34 8.61 9.87 5.58
C ARG A 34 9.69 8.78 5.50
N LYS A 35 9.34 7.64 4.91
CA LYS A 35 10.28 6.63 4.40
C LYS A 35 10.93 7.14 3.11
N PHE A 36 12.24 6.91 2.99
CA PHE A 36 13.00 7.09 1.76
C PHE A 36 13.42 5.71 1.24
N MET A 37 13.06 5.41 -0.01
CA MET A 37 13.49 4.20 -0.71
C MET A 37 14.71 4.55 -1.56
N VAL A 38 15.87 4.60 -0.92
CA VAL A 38 17.13 5.08 -1.51
C VAL A 38 18.30 4.21 -1.03
N GLY A 39 19.51 4.43 -1.52
CA GLY A 39 20.71 3.76 -0.99
C GLY A 39 20.65 2.24 -1.18
N TYR A 40 20.68 1.48 -0.09
CA TYR A 40 20.61 0.02 -0.14
C TYR A 40 19.35 -0.45 -0.86
N GLU A 41 18.20 0.18 -0.62
CA GLU A 41 16.94 -0.18 -1.27
C GLU A 41 16.91 0.04 -2.79
N MET A 42 17.83 0.84 -3.35
CA MET A 42 17.95 1.02 -4.80
C MET A 42 18.86 -0.02 -5.46
N LEU A 43 19.77 -0.64 -4.70
CA LEU A 43 20.85 -1.47 -5.24
C LEU A 43 20.81 -2.92 -4.76
N ALA A 44 20.00 -3.23 -3.75
CA ALA A 44 19.89 -4.57 -3.18
C ALA A 44 18.42 -5.00 -3.03
N GLU A 45 17.77 -4.66 -1.93
CA GLU A 45 16.43 -5.15 -1.60
C GLU A 45 15.62 -4.16 -0.76
N SER A 46 14.30 -4.38 -0.71
CA SER A 46 13.39 -3.55 0.09
C SER A 46 13.59 -3.76 1.59
N GLN A 47 13.71 -2.68 2.35
CA GLN A 47 13.78 -2.68 3.81
C GLN A 47 12.62 -1.89 4.42
N ARG A 48 12.14 -2.33 5.59
CA ARG A 48 11.09 -1.66 6.37
C ARG A 48 11.46 -1.57 7.85
N ASP A 49 11.08 -0.46 8.49
CA ASP A 49 11.26 -0.23 9.93
C ASP A 49 10.01 -0.60 10.77
N LEU A 50 8.87 -0.76 10.11
CA LEU A 50 7.56 -1.05 10.72
C LEU A 50 7.04 -2.38 10.17
N THR A 51 6.53 -3.25 11.05
CA THR A 51 5.93 -4.52 10.62
C THR A 51 4.53 -4.31 10.02
N PRO A 52 4.09 -5.15 9.08
CA PRO A 52 2.73 -5.11 8.56
C PRO A 52 1.66 -5.23 9.65
N GLU A 53 1.91 -6.03 10.69
CA GLU A 53 0.98 -6.26 11.80
C GLU A 53 0.78 -4.98 12.62
N GLN A 54 1.87 -4.27 12.93
CA GLN A 54 1.81 -2.97 13.62
C GLN A 54 1.13 -1.91 12.76
N ALA A 55 1.45 -1.83 11.46
CA ALA A 55 0.81 -0.89 10.54
C ALA A 55 -0.70 -1.12 10.47
N ALA A 56 -1.13 -2.38 10.32
CA ALA A 56 -2.54 -2.73 10.26
C ALA A 56 -3.26 -2.51 11.60
N TYR A 57 -2.59 -2.77 12.72
CA TYR A 57 -3.11 -2.44 14.05
C TYR A 57 -3.39 -0.95 14.15
N ASN A 58 -2.41 -0.10 13.83
CA ASN A 58 -2.54 1.37 13.89
C ASN A 58 -3.68 1.88 12.99
N LEU A 59 -3.82 1.35 11.77
CA LEU A 59 -4.90 1.73 10.86
C LEU A 59 -6.30 1.37 11.38
N ARG A 60 -6.43 0.28 12.14
CA ARG A 60 -7.71 -0.11 12.77
C ARG A 60 -8.08 0.73 13.98
N GLN A 61 -7.13 1.47 14.58
CA GLN A 61 -7.39 2.31 15.75
C GLN A 61 -7.96 3.69 15.39
N VAL A 62 -7.94 4.08 14.12
CA VAL A 62 -8.51 5.35 13.66
C VAL A 62 -9.93 5.14 13.11
N SER A 63 -10.73 6.20 13.10
CA SER A 63 -12.07 6.18 12.49
C SER A 63 -11.98 6.11 10.97
N ASP A 64 -12.97 5.45 10.37
CA ASP A 64 -13.25 5.44 8.93
C ASP A 64 -13.98 6.70 8.45
N ILE A 65 -14.44 7.56 9.36
CA ILE A 65 -15.03 8.87 9.07
C ILE A 65 -13.90 9.91 9.01
N HIS A 66 -13.86 10.70 7.93
CA HIS A 66 -12.88 11.76 7.77
C HIS A 66 -13.00 12.80 8.89
N TYR A 67 -11.89 13.21 9.52
CA TYR A 67 -11.90 14.04 10.74
C TYR A 67 -12.70 15.35 10.62
N LYS A 68 -12.78 15.97 9.43
CA LYS A 68 -13.58 17.18 9.17
C LYS A 68 -15.10 16.95 9.16
N GLU A 69 -15.55 15.71 9.05
CA GLU A 69 -16.97 15.35 9.04
C GLU A 69 -17.49 14.97 10.43
N GLN A 70 -16.58 14.74 11.40
CA GLN A 70 -16.92 14.37 12.77
C GLN A 70 -17.30 15.56 13.66
N GLU A 71 -16.91 16.77 13.26
CA GLU A 71 -17.15 18.02 14.01
C GLU A 71 -18.48 18.71 13.64
N ASN A 72 -19.31 18.08 12.79
CA ASN A 72 -20.64 18.55 12.40
C ASN A 72 -21.77 17.76 13.07
#